data_AF-A0A3B9K7Y2-F1
#
_entry.id   AF-A0A3B9K7Y2-F1
#
_cell.length_a   1.000
_cell.length_b   1.000
_cell.length_c   1.000
_cell.angle_alpha   90.00
_cell.angle_beta   90.00
_cell.angle_gamma   90.00
#
_symmetry.space_group_name_H-M   'P 1'
#
loop_
_entity.id
_entity.type
_entity.pdbx_description
1 polymer ?
#
loop_
_entity_poly.entity_id
_entity_poly.type
_entity_poly.pdbx_seq_one_letter_code
_entity_poly.pdbx_strand_id
1 'polypeptide(L)'
;MTAESSGRAMWRIWNMPRSAVSWEPMRDRELWRRHFSEQIRTRKQNEKRGIMIERFERFTLSVFAITRYWNKIATEEMRKHGLKGAYALYLVTLADAEEELTAAQLAEMTQRDKADISRAVAVLQERGIAEPYNGSRYRAPIRLTEEGKALAAEIRQKATAALQAAGEGLSEEMRQNMYQALDIIAGNMKEICEGEISI
;
A
#
# COMPACT_ATOMS: atom_id res chain seq x y z
N MET A 1 14.68 -56.61 10.90
CA MET A 1 13.50 -55.73 10.97
C MET A 1 12.63 -55.99 9.76
N THR A 2 11.46 -56.59 9.95
CA THR A 2 10.52 -56.90 8.85
C THR A 2 9.94 -55.60 8.28
N ALA A 3 9.54 -55.59 7.00
CA ALA A 3 8.98 -54.41 6.33
C ALA A 3 7.79 -53.78 7.07
N GLU A 4 7.05 -54.58 7.84
CA GLU A 4 5.98 -54.13 8.73
C GLU A 4 6.47 -53.27 9.92
N SER A 5 7.67 -53.53 10.44
CA SER A 5 8.23 -52.77 11.57
C SER A 5 8.62 -51.35 11.17
N SER A 6 9.11 -51.16 9.94
CA SER A 6 9.42 -49.84 9.38
C SER A 6 8.16 -49.04 9.01
N GLY A 7 7.10 -49.72 8.55
CA GLY A 7 5.81 -49.06 8.23
C GLY A 7 5.07 -48.55 9.47
N ARG A 8 5.07 -49.32 10.57
CA ARG A 8 4.43 -48.92 11.83
C ARG A 8 5.16 -47.76 12.54
N ALA A 9 6.48 -47.64 12.37
CA ALA A 9 7.27 -46.55 12.95
C ALA A 9 6.98 -45.18 12.32
N MET A 10 6.73 -45.12 11.00
CA MET A 10 6.35 -43.88 10.31
C MET A 10 4.96 -43.37 10.71
N TRP A 11 4.05 -44.27 11.09
CA TRP A 11 2.66 -43.93 11.41
C TRP A 11 2.50 -43.01 12.64
N ARG A 12 3.39 -43.13 13.64
CA ARG A 12 3.37 -42.30 14.85
C ARG A 12 3.87 -40.87 14.64
N ILE A 13 4.69 -40.64 13.62
CA ILE A 13 5.32 -39.32 13.37
C ILE A 13 4.33 -38.33 12.73
N TRP A 14 3.31 -38.82 12.01
CA TRP A 14 2.49 -37.99 11.10
C TRP A 14 1.01 -37.81 11.50
N ASN A 15 0.59 -38.36 12.65
CA ASN A 15 -0.71 -38.14 13.29
C ASN A 15 -1.93 -38.19 12.33
N MET A 16 -1.98 -39.17 11.41
CA MET A 16 -3.06 -39.32 10.43
C MET A 16 -4.28 -40.08 11.01
N PRO A 17 -5.51 -39.80 10.53
CA PRO A 17 -6.73 -40.49 10.99
C PRO A 17 -6.72 -41.97 10.59
N ARG A 18 -7.08 -42.85 11.53
CA ARG A 18 -7.17 -44.32 11.32
C ARG A 18 -8.24 -44.76 10.33
N SER A 19 -9.20 -43.91 9.97
CA SER A 19 -10.31 -44.23 9.08
C SER A 19 -9.96 -44.14 7.60
N ALA A 20 -8.79 -43.58 7.25
CA ALA A 20 -8.35 -43.52 5.87
C ALA A 20 -7.45 -44.72 5.54
N VAL A 21 -7.93 -45.53 4.60
CA VAL A 21 -7.18 -46.45 3.74
C VAL A 21 -7.15 -47.93 4.19
N SER A 22 -7.87 -48.76 3.43
CA SER A 22 -7.59 -50.19 3.27
C SER A 22 -6.23 -50.35 2.57
N TRP A 23 -5.23 -50.86 3.27
CA TRP A 23 -3.92 -51.14 2.67
C TRP A 23 -3.76 -52.63 2.42
N GLU A 24 -3.93 -53.04 1.16
CA GLU A 24 -3.15 -54.17 0.64
C GLU A 24 -1.67 -53.74 0.59
N PRO A 25 -0.69 -54.60 0.92
CA PRO A 25 0.71 -54.22 0.91
C PRO A 25 1.09 -53.77 -0.52
N MET A 26 1.30 -52.47 -0.72
CA MET A 26 1.63 -51.90 -2.03
C MET A 26 2.91 -52.57 -2.56
N ARG A 27 2.76 -53.43 -3.58
CA ARG A 27 3.84 -54.20 -4.21
C ARG A 27 4.82 -53.34 -5.02
N ASP A 28 4.52 -52.05 -5.19
CA ASP A 28 5.29 -51.15 -6.04
C ASP A 28 5.79 -49.93 -5.26
N ARG A 29 7.09 -49.94 -4.94
CA ARG A 29 7.79 -48.85 -4.25
C ARG A 29 7.80 -47.56 -5.06
N GLU A 30 7.67 -47.62 -6.38
CA GLU A 30 7.72 -46.47 -7.27
C GLU A 30 6.38 -45.75 -7.32
N LEU A 31 5.27 -46.51 -7.35
CA LEU A 31 3.92 -45.98 -7.16
C LEU A 31 3.77 -45.30 -5.79
N TRP A 32 4.31 -45.90 -4.72
CA TRP A 32 4.30 -45.29 -3.40
C TRP A 32 5.10 -43.97 -3.34
N ARG A 33 6.30 -43.93 -3.95
CA ARG A 33 7.10 -42.69 -4.02
C ARG A 33 6.40 -41.59 -4.82
N ARG A 34 5.80 -41.93 -5.97
CA ARG A 34 5.06 -40.97 -6.81
C ARG A 34 3.86 -40.40 -6.05
N HIS A 35 3.02 -41.27 -5.51
CA HIS A 35 1.82 -40.86 -4.78
C HIS A 35 2.16 -40.01 -3.55
N PHE A 36 3.20 -40.39 -2.80
CA PHE A 36 3.64 -39.64 -1.63
C PHE A 36 4.27 -38.28 -2.01
N SER A 37 5.03 -38.21 -3.09
CA SER A 37 5.60 -36.96 -3.61
C SER A 37 4.52 -35.98 -4.08
N GLU A 38 3.47 -36.49 -4.73
CA GLU A 38 2.29 -35.70 -5.13
C GLU A 38 1.55 -35.14 -3.92
N GLN A 39 1.33 -35.94 -2.86
CA GLN A 39 0.68 -35.46 -1.65
C GLN A 39 1.48 -34.37 -0.93
N ILE A 40 2.81 -34.51 -0.84
CA ILE A 40 3.67 -33.46 -0.27
C ILE A 40 3.59 -32.18 -1.12
N ARG A 41 3.60 -32.30 -2.45
CA ARG A 41 3.48 -31.16 -3.37
C ARG A 41 2.16 -30.41 -3.16
N THR A 42 1.05 -31.15 -3.13
CA THR A 42 -0.30 -30.59 -2.93
C THR A 42 -0.43 -29.92 -1.57
N ARG A 43 0.11 -30.53 -0.50
CA ARG A 43 0.10 -29.93 0.85
C ARG A 43 0.90 -28.63 0.90
N LYS A 44 2.12 -28.60 0.35
CA LYS A 44 2.93 -27.37 0.25
C LYS A 44 2.24 -26.29 -0.58
N GLN A 45 1.51 -26.67 -1.63
CA GLN A 45 0.77 -25.73 -2.47
C GLN A 45 -0.46 -25.15 -1.75
N ASN A 46 -1.19 -25.97 -0.99
CA ASN A 46 -2.30 -25.53 -0.16
C ASN A 46 -1.84 -24.63 1.00
N GLU A 47 -0.71 -24.94 1.63
CA GLU A 47 -0.09 -24.11 2.67
C GLU A 47 0.36 -22.76 2.11
N LYS A 48 1.07 -22.75 0.97
CA LYS A 48 1.42 -21.52 0.26
C LYS A 48 0.18 -20.70 -0.11
N ARG A 49 -0.88 -21.34 -0.60
CA ARG A 49 -2.15 -20.67 -0.95
C ARG A 49 -2.81 -20.04 0.29
N GLY A 50 -2.81 -20.73 1.42
CA GLY A 50 -3.28 -20.20 2.71
C GLY A 50 -2.50 -18.96 3.16
N ILE A 51 -1.15 -19.03 3.09
CA ILE A 51 -0.28 -17.90 3.43
C ILE A 51 -0.50 -16.71 2.49
N MET A 52 -0.72 -16.94 1.19
CA MET A 52 -0.97 -15.87 0.23
C MET A 52 -2.32 -15.18 0.45
N ILE A 53 -3.37 -15.93 0.81
CA ILE A 53 -4.68 -15.37 1.14
C ILE A 53 -4.59 -14.51 2.40
N GLU A 54 -3.93 -15.00 3.45
CA GLU A 54 -3.71 -14.24 4.69
C GLU A 54 -2.91 -12.95 4.43
N ARG A 55 -1.87 -13.02 3.59
CA ARG A 55 -1.07 -11.85 3.20
C ARG A 55 -1.90 -10.82 2.43
N PHE A 56 -2.72 -11.27 1.47
CA PHE A 56 -3.58 -10.38 0.70
C PHE A 56 -4.61 -9.67 1.59
N GLU A 57 -5.29 -10.40 2.47
CA GLU A 57 -6.28 -9.83 3.39
C GLU A 57 -5.63 -8.83 4.34
N ARG A 58 -4.51 -9.21 4.98
CA ARG A 58 -3.78 -8.34 5.90
C ARG A 58 -3.30 -7.06 5.21
N PHE A 59 -2.69 -7.18 4.02
CA PHE A 59 -2.25 -6.04 3.23
C PHE A 59 -3.42 -5.10 2.89
N THR A 60 -4.48 -5.65 2.27
CA THR A 60 -5.64 -4.88 1.80
C THR A 60 -6.32 -4.15 2.95
N LEU A 61 -6.57 -4.84 4.06
CA LEU A 61 -7.20 -4.23 5.24
C LEU A 61 -6.32 -3.14 5.87
N SER A 62 -4.99 -3.32 5.87
CA SER A 62 -4.05 -2.32 6.38
C SER A 62 -4.08 -1.05 5.53
N VAL A 63 -4.01 -1.18 4.20
CA VAL A 63 -4.11 -0.05 3.26
C VAL A 63 -5.44 0.68 3.42
N PHE A 64 -6.55 -0.04 3.53
CA PHE A 64 -7.88 0.57 3.71
C PHE A 64 -8.02 1.28 5.06
N ALA A 65 -7.51 0.70 6.14
CA ALA A 65 -7.54 1.31 7.45
C ALA A 65 -6.74 2.62 7.48
N ILE A 66 -5.49 2.59 7.01
CA ILE A 66 -4.62 3.77 6.93
C ILE A 66 -5.28 4.86 6.08
N THR A 67 -5.74 4.51 4.87
CA THR A 67 -6.37 5.46 3.95
C THR A 67 -7.63 6.10 4.56
N ARG A 68 -8.49 5.31 5.22
CA ARG A 68 -9.71 5.80 5.86
C ARG A 68 -9.41 6.82 6.94
N TYR A 69 -8.51 6.48 7.88
CA TYR A 69 -8.23 7.35 9.01
C TYR A 69 -7.42 8.57 8.59
N TRP A 70 -6.47 8.43 7.66
CA TRP A 70 -5.76 9.57 7.07
C TRP A 70 -6.72 10.57 6.42
N ASN A 71 -7.62 10.09 5.56
CA ASN A 71 -8.61 10.95 4.91
C ASN A 71 -9.54 11.63 5.91
N LYS A 72 -9.93 10.93 7.00
CA LYS A 72 -10.75 11.52 8.07
C LYS A 72 -10.02 12.65 8.79
N ILE A 73 -8.75 12.44 9.16
CA ILE A 73 -7.91 13.45 9.82
C ILE A 73 -7.73 14.66 8.91
N ALA A 74 -7.29 14.44 7.67
CA ALA A 74 -7.07 15.51 6.70
C ALA A 74 -8.36 16.29 6.41
N THR A 75 -9.50 15.60 6.27
CA THR A 75 -10.79 16.27 6.04
C THR A 75 -11.19 17.13 7.21
N GLU A 76 -11.06 16.64 8.45
CA GLU A 76 -11.43 17.41 9.63
C GLU A 76 -10.54 18.64 9.82
N GLU A 77 -9.25 18.53 9.56
CA GLU A 77 -8.33 19.67 9.61
C GLU A 77 -8.68 20.70 8.54
N MET A 78 -8.78 20.28 7.28
CA MET A 78 -9.03 21.19 6.16
C MET A 78 -10.43 21.83 6.20
N ARG A 79 -11.41 21.19 6.85
CA ARG A 79 -12.76 21.72 7.04
C ARG A 79 -12.75 23.04 7.82
N LYS A 80 -11.79 23.26 8.71
CA LYS A 80 -11.64 24.52 9.47
C LYS A 80 -11.38 25.73 8.56
N HIS A 81 -10.78 25.47 7.40
CA HIS A 81 -10.50 26.46 6.36
C HIS A 81 -11.54 26.40 5.22
N GLY A 82 -12.59 25.59 5.37
CA GLY A 82 -13.61 25.36 4.34
C GLY A 82 -13.08 24.67 3.08
N LEU A 83 -11.99 23.90 3.19
CA LEU A 83 -11.31 23.22 2.08
C LEU A 83 -11.50 21.69 2.17
N LYS A 84 -11.26 21.00 1.04
CA LYS A 84 -11.32 19.54 1.00
C LYS A 84 -10.05 18.93 1.60
N GLY A 85 -10.18 17.77 2.25
CA GLY A 85 -9.05 17.07 2.89
C GLY A 85 -7.86 16.82 1.95
N ALA A 86 -8.13 16.47 0.69
CA ALA A 86 -7.08 16.23 -0.31
C ALA A 86 -6.17 17.46 -0.54
N TYR A 87 -6.67 18.68 -0.30
CA TYR A 87 -5.93 19.91 -0.57
C TYR A 87 -4.79 20.12 0.43
N ALA A 88 -4.81 19.42 1.57
CA ALA A 88 -3.70 19.43 2.54
C ALA A 88 -2.38 19.02 1.86
N LEU A 89 -2.40 17.90 1.12
CA LEU A 89 -1.23 17.42 0.40
C LEU A 89 -0.80 18.43 -0.65
N TYR A 90 -1.74 19.03 -1.38
CA TYR A 90 -1.43 19.95 -2.48
C TYR A 90 -0.74 21.22 -1.97
N LEU A 91 -1.24 21.79 -0.88
CA LEU A 91 -0.65 22.98 -0.26
C LEU A 91 0.75 22.73 0.29
N VAL A 92 0.94 21.59 0.98
CA VAL A 92 2.25 21.18 1.49
C VAL A 92 3.24 20.95 0.34
N THR A 93 2.84 20.22 -0.70
CA THR A 93 3.69 19.98 -1.88
C THR A 93 4.05 21.29 -2.61
N LEU A 94 3.10 22.20 -2.79
CA LEU A 94 3.37 23.52 -3.38
C LEU A 94 4.31 24.38 -2.53
N ALA A 95 4.22 24.29 -1.21
CA ALA A 95 5.07 25.05 -0.30
C ALA A 95 6.49 24.47 -0.17
N ASP A 96 6.68 23.18 -0.42
CA ASP A 96 7.98 22.49 -0.33
C ASP A 96 8.74 22.43 -1.65
N ALA A 97 8.08 22.76 -2.75
CA ALA A 97 8.72 22.80 -4.05
C ALA A 97 9.76 23.94 -4.11
N GLU A 98 10.97 23.63 -4.58
CA GLU A 98 12.03 24.62 -4.79
C GLU A 98 11.68 25.62 -5.89
N GLU A 99 10.87 25.18 -6.87
CA GLU A 99 10.38 25.96 -8.00
C GLU A 99 8.85 25.92 -8.07
N GLU A 100 8.21 26.93 -8.67
CA GLU A 100 6.77 26.93 -8.83
C GLU A 100 6.29 25.78 -9.74
N LEU A 101 5.30 25.02 -9.25
CA LEU A 101 4.77 23.85 -9.97
C LEU A 101 3.60 24.23 -10.87
N THR A 102 3.55 23.69 -12.08
CA THR A 102 2.33 23.67 -12.87
C THR A 102 1.32 22.66 -12.29
N ALA A 103 0.04 22.82 -12.65
CA ALA A 103 -1.00 21.85 -12.27
C ALA A 103 -0.69 20.41 -12.75
N ALA A 104 0.04 20.26 -13.85
CA ALA A 104 0.44 18.95 -14.36
C ALA A 104 1.54 18.31 -13.49
N GLN A 105 2.56 19.10 -13.11
CA GLN A 105 3.62 18.63 -12.20
C GLN A 105 3.06 18.30 -10.81
N LEU A 106 2.16 19.13 -10.29
CA LEU A 106 1.49 18.85 -9.03
C LEU A 106 0.68 17.55 -9.08
N ALA A 107 -0.03 17.28 -10.18
CA ALA A 107 -0.75 16.02 -10.38
C ALA A 107 0.19 14.80 -10.39
N GLU A 108 1.33 14.92 -11.05
CA GLU A 108 2.35 13.87 -11.09
C GLU A 108 2.95 13.60 -9.71
N MET A 109 3.41 14.64 -9.00
CA MET A 109 4.01 14.52 -7.67
C MET A 109 3.06 13.96 -6.63
N THR A 110 1.77 14.30 -6.73
CA THR A 110 0.75 13.86 -5.76
C THR A 110 0.05 12.56 -6.20
N GLN A 111 0.37 12.04 -7.38
CA GLN A 111 -0.27 10.87 -8.00
C GLN A 111 -1.80 11.01 -8.08
N ARG A 112 -2.28 12.22 -8.40
CA ARG A 112 -3.71 12.54 -8.52
C ARG A 112 -4.11 12.82 -9.95
N ASP A 113 -5.39 12.61 -10.25
CA ASP A 113 -5.88 12.90 -11.58
C ASP A 113 -5.88 14.42 -11.85
N LYS A 114 -5.61 14.77 -13.12
CA LYS A 114 -5.46 16.16 -13.56
C LYS A 114 -6.74 16.99 -13.35
N ALA A 115 -7.91 16.36 -13.39
CA ALA A 115 -9.19 17.07 -13.25
C ALA A 115 -9.46 17.43 -11.77
N ASP A 116 -9.08 16.58 -10.82
CA ASP A 116 -9.09 16.92 -9.40
C ASP A 116 -8.15 18.08 -9.08
N ILE A 117 -6.90 18.01 -9.54
CA ILE A 117 -5.91 19.08 -9.33
C ILE A 117 -6.39 20.39 -9.96
N SER A 118 -6.88 20.37 -11.20
CA SER A 118 -7.39 21.58 -11.86
C SER A 118 -8.53 22.23 -11.08
N ARG A 119 -9.48 21.44 -10.56
CA ARG A 119 -10.57 21.94 -9.70
C ARG A 119 -10.04 22.50 -8.39
N ALA A 120 -9.07 21.83 -7.77
CA ALA A 120 -8.44 22.29 -6.53
C ALA A 120 -7.75 23.65 -6.73
N VAL A 121 -6.92 23.78 -7.77
CA VAL A 121 -6.20 25.02 -8.09
C VAL A 121 -7.17 26.18 -8.33
N ALA A 122 -8.27 25.94 -9.07
CA ALA A 122 -9.29 26.96 -9.29
C ALA A 122 -9.90 27.47 -7.96
N VAL A 123 -10.22 26.57 -7.04
CA VAL A 123 -10.75 26.93 -5.71
C VAL A 123 -9.71 27.68 -4.87
N LEU A 124 -8.43 27.28 -4.90
CA LEU A 124 -7.37 27.97 -4.18
C LEU A 124 -7.16 29.38 -4.73
N GLN A 125 -7.27 29.57 -6.05
CA GLN A 125 -7.18 30.88 -6.70
C GLN A 125 -8.37 31.77 -6.39
N GLU A 126 -9.59 31.24 -6.45
CA GLU A 126 -10.81 31.96 -6.09
C GLU A 126 -10.77 32.47 -4.65
N ARG A 127 -10.11 31.71 -3.76
CA ARG A 127 -9.93 32.06 -2.35
C ARG A 127 -8.71 32.92 -2.03
N GLY A 128 -7.93 33.33 -3.03
CA GLY A 128 -6.71 34.12 -2.81
C GLY A 128 -5.58 33.36 -2.11
N ILE A 129 -5.66 32.04 -2.03
CA ILE A 129 -4.64 31.16 -1.42
C ILE A 129 -3.49 30.91 -2.41
N ALA A 130 -3.80 30.89 -3.70
CA ALA A 130 -2.83 30.71 -4.78
C ALA A 130 -3.11 31.70 -5.91
N GLU A 131 -2.11 31.95 -6.74
CA GLU A 131 -2.21 32.79 -7.93
C GLU A 131 -1.42 32.18 -9.09
N PRO A 132 -1.83 32.42 -10.34
CA PRO A 132 -1.04 32.04 -11.50
C PRO A 132 0.24 32.88 -11.56
N TYR A 133 1.38 32.22 -11.76
CA TYR A 133 2.67 32.87 -11.89
C TYR A 133 3.00 33.15 -13.37
N ASN A 134 3.34 34.39 -13.72
CA ASN A 134 3.91 34.80 -15.02
C ASN A 134 3.23 34.25 -16.29
N GLY A 135 1.90 34.36 -16.46
CA GLY A 135 1.29 34.11 -17.78
C GLY A 135 -0.21 33.79 -17.80
N SER A 136 -0.69 33.44 -19.00
CA SER A 136 -2.05 32.96 -19.27
C SER A 136 -2.42 31.79 -18.35
N ARG A 137 -3.69 31.73 -17.91
CA ARG A 137 -4.22 30.68 -17.01
C ARG A 137 -3.92 29.24 -17.47
N TYR A 138 -3.61 29.03 -18.76
CA TYR A 138 -3.26 27.73 -19.30
C TYR A 138 -1.76 27.44 -19.10
N ARG A 139 -1.44 26.45 -18.25
CA ARG A 139 -0.08 26.00 -17.89
C ARG A 139 0.78 26.97 -17.08
N ALA A 140 0.22 28.06 -16.56
CA ALA A 140 0.93 28.90 -15.61
C ALA A 140 1.36 28.08 -14.38
N PRO A 141 2.60 28.25 -13.89
CA PRO A 141 2.97 27.75 -12.57
C PRO A 141 2.07 28.33 -11.49
N ILE A 142 1.92 27.59 -10.41
CA ILE A 142 1.07 27.95 -9.27
C ILE A 142 1.99 28.52 -8.20
N ARG A 143 1.69 29.75 -7.77
CA ARG A 143 2.38 30.38 -6.65
C ARG A 143 1.43 30.49 -5.47
N LEU A 144 1.86 30.10 -4.29
CA LEU A 144 1.13 30.37 -3.05
C LEU A 144 1.28 31.86 -2.70
N THR A 145 0.17 32.49 -2.32
CA THR A 145 0.18 33.82 -1.71
C THR A 145 0.78 33.74 -0.31
N GLU A 146 1.03 34.87 0.33
CA GLU A 146 1.52 34.87 1.73
C GLU A 146 0.52 34.19 2.69
N GLU A 147 -0.78 34.38 2.46
CA GLU A 147 -1.84 33.65 3.18
C GLU A 147 -1.75 32.14 2.89
N GLY A 148 -1.57 31.75 1.63
CA GLY A 148 -1.44 30.35 1.27
C GLY A 148 -0.19 29.67 1.85
N LYS A 149 0.93 30.38 1.93
CA LYS A 149 2.15 29.89 2.60
C LYS A 149 1.93 29.71 4.09
N ALA A 150 1.29 30.68 4.75
CA ALA A 150 0.96 30.57 6.18
C ALA A 150 0.04 29.38 6.46
N LEU A 151 -0.99 29.20 5.64
CA LEU A 151 -1.90 28.06 5.71
C LEU A 151 -1.16 26.73 5.48
N ALA A 152 -0.31 26.64 4.46
CA ALA A 152 0.49 25.45 4.19
C ALA A 152 1.42 25.11 5.36
N ALA A 153 2.03 26.11 6.00
CA ALA A 153 2.87 25.91 7.18
C ALA A 153 2.06 25.39 8.38
N GLU A 154 0.85 25.90 8.61
CA GLU A 154 -0.05 25.38 9.65
C GLU A 154 -0.43 23.91 9.38
N ILE A 155 -0.86 23.61 8.16
CA ILE A 155 -1.24 22.25 7.74
C ILE A 155 -0.07 21.28 7.91
N ARG A 156 1.14 21.71 7.51
CA ARG A 156 2.36 20.91 7.67
C ARG A 156 2.60 20.55 9.12
N GLN A 157 2.53 21.51 10.03
CA GLN A 157 2.72 21.25 11.46
C GLN A 157 1.69 20.23 11.98
N LYS A 158 0.43 20.35 11.58
CA LYS A 158 -0.63 19.39 11.95
C LYS A 158 -0.39 18.01 11.37
N ALA A 159 0.01 17.93 10.09
CA ALA A 159 0.33 16.67 9.43
C ALA A 159 1.52 15.97 10.10
N THR A 160 2.59 16.72 10.43
CA THR A 160 3.74 16.20 11.17
C THR A 160 3.33 15.67 12.54
N ALA A 161 2.54 16.42 13.31
CA ALA A 161 2.07 15.97 14.62
C ALA A 161 1.18 14.72 14.52
N ALA A 162 0.30 14.65 13.52
CA ALA A 162 -0.54 13.48 13.27
C ALA A 162 0.30 12.24 12.89
N LEU A 163 1.32 12.40 12.05
CA LEU A 163 2.23 11.31 11.68
C LEU A 163 3.10 10.84 12.85
N GLN A 164 3.55 11.76 13.70
CA GLN A 164 4.29 11.41 14.92
C GLN A 164 3.43 10.58 15.86
N ALA A 165 2.19 11.02 16.13
CA ALA A 165 1.26 10.30 16.99
C ALA A 165 0.84 8.95 16.39
N ALA A 166 0.51 8.90 15.10
CA ALA A 166 0.11 7.67 14.43
C ALA A 166 1.24 6.64 14.36
N GLY A 167 2.49 7.10 14.38
CA GLY A 167 3.68 6.26 14.37
C GLY A 167 4.30 6.02 15.75
N GLU A 168 3.61 6.34 16.84
CA GLU A 168 4.13 6.05 18.19
C GLU A 168 4.49 4.55 18.31
N GLY A 169 5.68 4.26 18.84
CA GLY A 169 6.22 2.89 18.94
C GLY A 169 7.00 2.41 17.72
N LEU A 170 7.04 3.16 16.60
CA LEU A 170 7.93 2.85 15.46
C LEU A 170 9.32 3.45 15.66
N SER A 171 10.36 2.61 15.53
CA SER A 171 11.74 3.08 15.40
C SER A 171 11.97 3.76 14.06
N GLU A 172 13.05 4.54 13.95
CA GLU A 172 13.41 5.17 12.67
C GLU A 172 13.72 4.13 11.58
N GLU A 173 14.39 3.04 11.94
CA GLU A 173 14.63 1.92 11.03
C GLU A 173 13.32 1.30 10.51
N MET A 174 12.32 1.10 11.39
CA MET A 174 11.01 0.60 10.97
C MET A 174 10.32 1.55 10.00
N ARG A 175 10.44 2.86 10.20
CA ARG A 175 9.88 3.87 9.28
C ARG A 175 10.55 3.80 7.92
N GLN A 176 11.88 3.78 7.89
CA GLN A 176 12.65 3.69 6.65
C GLN A 176 12.31 2.42 5.87
N ASN A 177 12.28 1.28 6.54
CA ASN A 177 11.89 0.00 5.93
C ASN A 177 10.45 0.02 5.41
N MET A 178 9.53 0.64 6.14
CA MET A 178 8.14 0.79 5.71
C MET A 178 8.05 1.64 4.43
N TYR A 179 8.70 2.80 4.38
CA TYR A 179 8.67 3.67 3.20
C TYR A 179 9.30 3.00 1.99
N GLN A 180 10.47 2.37 2.15
CA GLN A 180 11.10 1.60 1.07
C GLN A 180 10.20 0.49 0.55
N ALA A 181 9.52 -0.24 1.44
CA ALA A 181 8.58 -1.29 1.04
C ALA A 181 7.39 -0.71 0.27
N LEU A 182 6.82 0.42 0.71
CA LEU A 182 5.72 1.09 0.02
C LEU A 182 6.14 1.58 -1.37
N ASP A 183 7.33 2.15 -1.52
CA ASP A 183 7.85 2.61 -2.81
C ASP A 183 8.02 1.46 -3.79
N ILE A 184 8.61 0.34 -3.35
CA ILE A 184 8.75 -0.87 -4.17
C ILE A 184 7.38 -1.41 -4.58
N ILE A 185 6.42 -1.48 -3.65
CA ILE A 185 5.07 -1.96 -3.95
C ILE A 185 4.39 -1.04 -4.96
N ALA A 186 4.46 0.27 -4.77
CA ALA A 186 3.86 1.26 -5.68
C ALA A 186 4.48 1.18 -7.09
N GLY A 187 5.81 1.06 -7.18
CA GLY A 187 6.52 0.88 -8.46
C GLY A 187 6.07 -0.38 -9.20
N ASN A 188 6.08 -1.52 -8.52
CA ASN A 188 5.64 -2.79 -9.12
C ASN A 188 4.15 -2.74 -9.54
N MET A 189 3.28 -2.11 -8.74
CA MET A 189 1.87 -1.93 -9.08
C MET A 189 1.69 -1.08 -10.33
N LYS A 190 2.49 -0.02 -10.49
CA LYS A 190 2.48 0.82 -11.70
C LYS A 190 2.84 -0.01 -12.94
N GLU A 191 3.92 -0.78 -12.89
CA GLU A 191 4.35 -1.65 -13.99
C GLU A 191 3.30 -2.71 -14.36
N ILE A 192 2.61 -3.27 -13.36
CA ILE A 192 1.48 -4.19 -13.57
C ILE A 192 0.32 -3.47 -14.29
N CYS A 193 -0.05 -2.26 -13.85
CA CYS A 193 -1.15 -1.50 -14.45
C CYS A 193 -0.84 -1.00 -15.87
N GLU A 194 0.42 -0.69 -16.17
CA GLU A 194 0.89 -0.25 -17.49
C GLU A 194 1.14 -1.45 -18.44
N GLY A 195 1.02 -2.68 -17.93
CA GLY A 195 1.14 -3.91 -18.70
C GLY A 195 2.59 -4.36 -18.97
N GLU A 196 3.56 -3.78 -18.25
CA GLU A 196 4.99 -4.12 -18.34
C GLU A 196 5.30 -5.44 -17.61
N ILE A 197 4.50 -5.79 -16.60
CA ILE A 197 4.52 -7.10 -15.93
C ILE A 197 3.19 -7.81 -16.19
N SER A 198 3.26 -8.98 -16.85
CA SER A 198 2.11 -9.87 -17.01
C SER A 198 1.97 -10.79 -15.78
N ILE A 199 0.82 -10.70 -15.09
CA ILE A 199 0.46 -11.52 -13.91
C ILE A 199 -0.77 -12.39 -14.15
#